data_AF-A0A8R7P836-F1
#
_entry.id   AF-A0A8R7P836-F1
#
_cell.length_a   1.000
_cell.length_b   1.000
_cell.length_c   1.000
_cell.angle_alpha   90.00
_cell.angle_beta   90.00
_cell.angle_gamma   90.00
#
_symmetry.space_group_name_H-M   'P 1'
#
loop_
_entity.id
_entity.type
_entity.pdbx_description
1 polymer ?
#
loop_
_entity_poly.entity_id
_entity_poly.type
_entity_poly.pdbx_seq_one_letter_code
_entity_poly.pdbx_strand_id
1 'polypeptide(L)'
;MTGQKLELLKDAMGFVVDNLGPADRLSVVSFSDHARRVTPLARMSEAGKASAKLAVQSLYADGFTNILKGLKMAAKVLDGRQHKNTVASI
;
A
#
# COMPACT_ATOMS: atom_id res chain seq x y z
N MET A 1 -4.74 9.38 -13.01
CA MET A 1 -4.52 7.94 -12.76
C MET A 1 -5.70 7.09 -13.23
N THR A 2 -6.42 7.45 -14.29
CA THR A 2 -7.58 6.68 -14.76
C THR A 2 -7.19 5.68 -15.86
N GLY A 3 -8.04 4.68 -16.09
CA GLY A 3 -7.88 3.70 -17.18
C GLY A 3 -6.65 2.80 -17.02
N GLN A 4 -5.99 2.51 -18.15
CA GLN A 4 -4.91 1.52 -18.23
C GLN A 4 -3.76 1.73 -17.22
N LYS A 5 -3.44 2.99 -16.88
CA LYS A 5 -2.38 3.28 -15.90
C LYS A 5 -2.69 2.74 -14.50
N LEU A 6 -3.96 2.76 -14.09
CA LEU A 6 -4.38 2.21 -12.80
C LEU A 6 -4.40 0.69 -12.82
N GLU A 7 -4.88 0.09 -13.90
CA GLU A 7 -4.91 -1.37 -14.05
C GLU A 7 -3.48 -1.94 -14.05
N LEU A 8 -2.55 -1.32 -14.77
CA LEU A 8 -1.13 -1.70 -14.72
C LEU A 8 -0.52 -1.57 -13.32
N LEU A 9 -0.91 -0.54 -12.55
CA LEU A 9 -0.48 -0.40 -11.16
C LEU A 9 -1.03 -1.55 -10.31
N LYS A 10 -2.29 -1.91 -10.47
CA LYS A 10 -2.92 -3.00 -9.72
C LYS A 10 -2.24 -4.34 -10.01
N ASP A 11 -1.94 -4.62 -11.28
CA ASP A 11 -1.22 -5.82 -11.70
C ASP A 11 0.20 -5.85 -11.14
N ALA A 12 0.94 -4.75 -11.26
CA ALA A 12 2.30 -4.64 -10.73
C ALA A 12 2.33 -4.81 -9.20
N MET A 13 1.37 -4.23 -8.49
CA MET A 13 1.24 -4.41 -7.05
C MET A 13 0.84 -5.83 -6.67
N GLY A 14 0.04 -6.52 -7.49
CA GLY A 14 -0.23 -7.95 -7.34
C GLY A 14 1.06 -8.77 -7.37
N PHE A 15 1.93 -8.51 -8.35
CA PHE A 15 3.25 -9.14 -8.44
C PHE A 15 4.13 -8.85 -7.22
N VAL A 16 4.17 -7.60 -6.73
CA VAL A 16 4.93 -7.26 -5.52
C VAL A 16 4.42 -8.05 -4.31
N VAL A 17 3.11 -8.08 -4.09
CA VAL A 17 2.50 -8.81 -2.96
C VAL A 17 2.82 -10.30 -3.01
N ASP A 18 2.82 -10.90 -4.20
CA ASP A 18 3.14 -12.31 -4.38
C ASP A 18 4.59 -12.65 -4.01
N ASN A 19 5.52 -11.74 -4.30
CA ASN A 19 6.94 -11.91 -4.01
C ASN A 19 7.35 -11.60 -2.56
N LEU A 20 6.46 -11.06 -1.73
CA LEU A 20 6.74 -10.83 -0.31
C LEU A 20 6.70 -12.16 0.48
N GLY A 21 7.65 -12.33 1.40
CA GLY A 21 7.68 -13.48 2.30
C GLY A 21 6.70 -13.34 3.47
N PRO A 22 6.39 -14.44 4.19
CA PRO A 22 5.45 -14.42 5.32
C PRO A 22 5.91 -13.55 6.52
N ALA A 23 7.21 -13.24 6.60
CA ALA A 23 7.76 -12.34 7.62
C ALA A 23 7.74 -10.85 7.19
N ASP A 24 7.57 -10.58 5.90
CA ASP A 24 7.49 -9.22 5.38
C ASP A 24 6.16 -8.57 5.74
N ARG A 25 6.15 -7.24 5.78
CA ARG A 25 4.96 -6.47 6.13
C ARG A 25 4.71 -5.37 5.11
N LEU A 26 3.45 -5.22 4.74
CA LEU A 26 3.00 -4.24 3.75
C LEU A 26 1.78 -3.48 4.30
N SER A 27 1.71 -2.20 3.95
CA SER A 27 0.54 -1.35 4.11
C SER A 27 0.33 -0.58 2.81
N VAL A 28 -0.92 -0.43 2.38
CA VAL A 28 -1.29 0.34 1.19
C VAL A 28 -1.83 1.70 1.63
N VAL A 29 -1.27 2.77 1.09
CA VAL A 29 -1.76 4.14 1.26
C VAL A 29 -2.18 4.66 -0.10
N SER A 30 -3.40 5.21 -0.19
CA SER A 30 -3.86 5.91 -1.39
C SER A 30 -3.87 7.41 -1.14
N PHE A 31 -3.58 8.20 -2.18
CA PHE A 31 -3.62 9.65 -2.10
C PHE A 31 -4.23 10.29 -3.36
N SER A 32 -4.96 11.37 -3.14
CA SER A 32 -5.44 12.32 -4.14
C SER A 32 -5.35 13.72 -3.51
N ASP A 33 -6.47 14.39 -3.25
CA ASP A 33 -6.53 15.61 -2.42
C ASP A 33 -6.22 15.35 -0.95
N HIS A 34 -6.54 14.13 -0.52
CA HIS A 34 -6.33 13.60 0.82
C HIS A 34 -5.55 12.29 0.72
N ALA A 35 -4.94 11.86 1.84
CA ALA A 35 -4.30 10.56 1.93
C ALA A 35 -5.05 9.68 2.94
N ARG A 36 -5.24 8.41 2.61
CA ARG A 36 -5.85 7.42 3.50
C ARG A 36 -5.02 6.14 3.52
N ARG A 37 -4.93 5.53 4.69
CA ARG A 37 -4.41 4.19 4.86
C ARG A 37 -5.49 3.19 4.47
N VAL A 38 -5.26 2.43 3.40
CA VAL A 38 -6.19 1.43 2.87
C VAL A 38 -6.09 0.12 3.66
N THR A 39 -4.88 -0.27 4.06
CA THR A 39 -4.66 -1.46 4.90
C THR A 39 -3.74 -1.16 6.08
N PRO A 40 -3.91 -1.83 7.24
CA PRO A 40 -2.90 -1.76 8.30
C PRO A 40 -1.56 -2.36 7.83
N LEU A 41 -0.47 -2.07 8.54
CA LEU A 41 0.82 -2.71 8.31
C LEU A 41 0.75 -4.17 8.79
N ALA A 42 0.49 -5.09 7.87
CA ALA A 42 0.21 -6.49 8.16
C ALA A 42 1.28 -7.41 7.56
N ARG A 43 1.49 -8.57 8.19
CA ARG A 43 2.38 -9.62 7.65
C ARG A 43 1.81 -10.19 6.37
N MET A 44 2.67 -10.49 5.40
CA MET A 44 2.30 -11.08 4.11
C MET A 44 2.21 -12.62 4.19
N SER A 45 1.47 -13.11 5.19
CA SER A 45 0.93 -14.48 5.18
C SER A 45 -0.09 -14.64 4.05
N GLU A 46 -0.54 -15.86 3.76
CA GLU A 46 -1.58 -16.11 2.75
C GLU A 46 -2.80 -15.18 2.89
N ALA A 47 -3.33 -15.05 4.10
CA ALA A 47 -4.45 -14.14 4.39
C ALA A 47 -4.06 -12.66 4.23
N GLY A 48 -2.84 -12.30 4.63
CA GLY A 48 -2.31 -10.93 4.48
C GLY A 48 -2.15 -10.53 3.01
N LYS A 49 -1.61 -11.43 2.19
CA LYS A 49 -1.49 -11.26 0.73
C LYS A 49 -2.85 -11.13 0.07
N ALA A 50 -3.80 -12.02 0.40
CA ALA A 50 -5.16 -11.95 -0.12
C ALA A 50 -5.83 -10.61 0.22
N SER A 51 -5.73 -10.16 1.48
CA SER A 51 -6.27 -8.88 1.92
C SER A 51 -5.61 -7.69 1.22
N ALA A 52 -4.28 -7.70 1.07
CA ALA A 52 -3.55 -6.65 0.37
C ALA A 52 -3.95 -6.57 -1.11
N LYS A 53 -4.07 -7.71 -1.81
CA LYS A 53 -4.54 -7.76 -3.20
C LYS A 53 -5.95 -7.20 -3.35
N LEU A 54 -6.89 -7.59 -2.48
CA LEU A 54 -8.26 -7.04 -2.50
C LEU A 54 -8.26 -5.51 -2.29
N ALA A 55 -7.42 -5.01 -1.39
CA ALA A 55 -7.28 -3.58 -1.14
C ALA A 55 -6.67 -2.82 -2.32
N VAL A 56 -5.71 -3.41 -3.04
CA VAL A 56 -5.15 -2.85 -4.27
C VAL A 56 -6.20 -2.81 -5.37
N GLN A 57 -6.96 -3.89 -5.53
CA GLN A 57 -8.00 -3.98 -6.58
C GLN A 57 -9.15 -3.00 -6.37
N SER A 58 -9.44 -2.61 -5.13
CA SER A 58 -10.46 -1.60 -4.81
C SER A 58 -9.99 -0.15 -5.00
N LEU A 59 -8.72 0.08 -5.38
CA LEU A 59 -8.23 1.41 -5.72
C LEU A 59 -8.97 1.96 -6.95
N TYR A 60 -9.34 3.22 -6.85
CA TYR A 60 -9.93 4.01 -7.93
C TYR A 60 -9.28 5.39 -7.93
N ALA A 61 -9.26 6.03 -9.09
CA ALA A 61 -8.70 7.38 -9.23
C ALA A 61 -9.79 8.42 -9.00
N ASP A 62 -9.52 9.35 -8.09
CA ASP A 62 -10.35 10.52 -7.80
C ASP A 62 -9.47 11.75 -7.53
N GLY A 63 -10.10 12.92 -7.50
CA GLY A 63 -9.50 14.16 -7.02
C GLY A 63 -8.26 14.64 -7.78
N PHE A 64 -7.47 15.47 -7.10
CA PHE A 64 -6.17 15.96 -7.61
C PHE A 64 -5.00 15.12 -7.04
N THR A 65 -3.83 15.74 -6.88
CA THR A 65 -2.58 15.04 -6.51
C THR A 65 -1.88 15.79 -5.39
N ASN A 66 -1.88 15.21 -4.19
CA ASN A 66 -1.16 15.70 -3.03
C ASN A 66 -0.18 14.64 -2.50
N ILE A 67 0.96 14.55 -3.18
CA ILE A 67 2.03 13.57 -2.88
C ILE A 67 2.53 13.73 -1.44
N LEU A 68 2.68 14.97 -0.96
CA LEU A 68 3.15 15.24 0.40
C LEU A 68 2.26 14.62 1.47
N LYS A 69 0.92 14.69 1.30
CA LYS A 69 0.00 14.02 2.23
C LYS A 69 0.16 12.50 2.18
N GLY A 70 0.33 11.92 0.99
CA GLY A 70 0.60 10.50 0.81
C GLY A 70 1.86 10.05 1.56
N LEU A 71 2.98 10.75 1.33
CA LEU A 71 4.25 10.46 1.99
C LEU A 71 4.19 10.64 3.51
N LYS A 72 3.55 11.71 4.00
CA LYS A 72 3.35 11.91 5.45
C LYS A 72 2.51 10.80 6.07
N MET A 73 1.50 10.29 5.38
CA MET A 73 0.70 9.16 5.87
C MET A 73 1.54 7.88 5.91
N ALA A 74 2.30 7.58 4.86
CA ALA A 74 3.16 6.40 4.82
C ALA A 74 4.25 6.44 5.91
N ALA A 75 4.85 7.60 6.16
CA ALA A 75 5.80 7.79 7.25
C ALA A 75 5.14 7.50 8.61
N LYS A 76 3.94 8.03 8.86
CA LYS A 76 3.18 7.74 10.10
C LYS A 76 2.86 6.25 10.26
N VAL A 77 2.58 5.52 9.18
CA VAL A 77 2.37 4.07 9.24
C VAL A 77 3.63 3.37 9.73
N LEU A 78 4.79 3.74 9.18
CA LEU A 78 6.05 3.17 9.62
C LEU A 78 6.37 3.62 11.05
N ASP A 79 6.22 4.89 11.42
CA ASP A 79 6.53 5.38 12.77
C ASP A 79 5.68 4.70 13.85
N GLY A 80 4.42 4.37 13.54
CA GLY A 80 3.52 3.65 14.44
C GLY A 80 3.75 2.14 14.55
N ARG A 81 4.78 1.58 13.89
CA ARG A 81 5.05 0.14 13.91
C ARG A 81 5.56 -0.31 15.28
N GLN A 82 4.98 -1.38 15.81
CA GLN A 82 5.47 -2.00 17.06
C GLN A 82 6.82 -2.70 16.87
N HIS A 83 7.01 -3.34 15.72
CA HIS A 83 8.24 -4.05 15.39
C HIS A 83 9.02 -3.28 14.33
N LYS A 84 10.28 -2.96 14.58
CA LYS A 84 11.17 -2.31 13.62
C LYS A 84 11.96 -3.36 12.84
N ASN A 85 12.04 -3.20 11.52
CA ASN A 85 12.90 -4.01 10.66
C ASN A 85 14.24 -3.29 10.45
N THR A 86 15.29 -4.06 10.14
CA THR A 86 16.59 -3.52 9.68
C THR A 86 16.42 -2.68 8.41
N VAL A 87 15.47 -3.06 7.55
CA VAL A 87 15.13 -2.34 6.32
C VAL A 87 13.64 -2.00 6.33
N ALA A 88 13.33 -0.74 6.04
CA ALA A 88 11.98 -0.26 5.80
C ALA A 88 12.02 0.87 4.76
N SER A 89 11.04 0.90 3.87
CA SER A 89 10.93 1.88 2.81
C SER A 89 9.48 2.35 2.65
N ILE A 90 9.33 3.54 2.09
CA ILE A 90 8.06 4.12 1.60
C ILE A 90 8.10 4.06 0.08
#